data_AF-A0A6J4HUZ2-F1
#
_entry.id   AF-A0A6J4HUZ2-F1
#
_cell.length_a   1.000
_cell.length_b   1.000
_cell.length_c   1.000
_cell.angle_alpha   90.00
_cell.angle_beta   90.00
_cell.angle_gamma   90.00
#
_symmetry.space_group_name_H-M   'P 1'
#
loop_
_entity.id
_entity.type
_entity.pdbx_description
1 polymer ?
#
loop_
_entity_poly.entity_id
_entity_poly.type
_entity_poly.pdbx_seq_one_letter_code
_entity_poly.pdbx_strand_id
1 'polypeptide(L)'
;MAEPPADRVETEGRLDDGVLHDGLLDDGVLHEGLLDDALLDELSGLAAGLARRAADLLLEGMASVPELLAAERIGTKTSATDMVSEVDRASERLLVDGILAARPDDGILGEEGTDRPGRSGVRWVIDPLDGTTNFLYGLPGFAVSIGVEIAGRSVAGAVLDPVQDELFEATLGRGATRNGAAIHCTMVGDLGLSLIGTGFGYEATVRARQADVLRTILPAVRDIRRFGAAAVDLCSVACGRLDGYYEVGLQPWDLAAGGLIATEAGAVLGGLDGGRAGAPLTVAAAPGIARALRALLSQAGLPASREAGSGPPRGSVTLGQPEMRHSQGVGTRILTVEDDERIRTAVRMALEDEGWDVDESESGEQALEAFAADPSDVVLIDLMLPGIDGFELCRSIRRTSDVPILMVTARADTHDVVAGLEAGADDYVTKPFQPKELSARIRALLRRARSTEPVRTRLRFGDLEIIPDDGVVRRDGEEIHLTKTEFRLLCELASSSGRVFSREQLLDRIWGYDYFGDGRLVDVHIRRLRTKVEHDPAHPQHVVTVRGLGYKLNG
;
A
#
# COMPACT_ATOMS: atom_id res chain seq x y z
N MET A 1 54.43 27.00 52.49
CA MET A 1 55.29 25.96 51.89
C MET A 1 54.42 24.77 51.62
N ALA A 2 54.24 24.44 50.34
CA ALA A 2 53.30 23.44 49.85
C ALA A 2 53.79 22.02 50.16
N GLU A 3 52.88 21.14 50.58
CA GLU A 3 53.08 19.69 50.61
C GLU A 3 52.74 19.10 49.22
N PRO A 4 53.46 18.06 48.77
CA PRO A 4 53.39 17.53 47.40
C PRO A 4 52.26 16.48 47.22
N PRO A 5 51.84 16.18 45.97
CA PRO A 5 50.83 15.18 45.69
C PRO A 5 51.44 13.76 45.63
N ALA A 6 50.68 12.78 46.10
CA ALA A 6 51.01 11.35 45.99
C ALA A 6 50.47 10.75 44.69
N ASP A 7 51.26 9.84 44.17
CA ASP A 7 51.28 9.28 42.81
C ASP A 7 50.10 8.38 42.44
N ARG A 8 49.95 8.30 41.11
CA ARG A 8 49.08 7.41 40.33
C ARG A 8 49.41 5.94 40.58
N VAL A 9 48.38 5.11 40.66
CA VAL A 9 48.45 3.69 40.31
C VAL A 9 47.51 3.46 39.13
N GLU A 10 48.10 3.13 38.00
CA GLU A 10 47.44 2.59 36.82
C GLU A 10 46.91 1.18 37.16
N THR A 11 45.65 0.92 36.82
CA THR A 11 45.17 -0.45 36.63
C THR A 11 44.45 -0.51 35.29
N GLU A 12 45.01 -1.37 34.44
CA GLU A 12 44.65 -1.66 33.06
C GLU A 12 43.17 -2.05 32.92
N GLY A 13 42.56 -1.51 31.86
CA GLY A 13 41.21 -1.82 31.44
C GLY A 13 41.11 -3.26 30.92
N ARG A 14 40.14 -3.99 31.47
CA ARG A 14 39.59 -5.18 30.85
C ARG A 14 38.31 -4.75 30.15
N LEU A 15 38.31 -4.89 28.82
CA LEU A 15 37.12 -4.83 27.98
C LEU A 15 36.13 -5.87 28.50
N ASP A 16 34.96 -5.42 28.94
CA ASP A 16 33.84 -6.28 29.24
C ASP A 16 32.78 -6.02 28.16
N ASP A 17 32.49 -7.06 27.39
CA ASP A 17 31.52 -7.08 26.32
C ASP A 17 30.14 -6.76 26.88
N GLY A 18 29.59 -5.61 26.47
CA GLY A 18 28.25 -5.16 26.83
C GLY A 18 27.18 -6.08 26.24
N VAL A 19 26.92 -7.18 26.93
CA VAL A 19 25.75 -8.03 26.72
C VAL A 19 24.51 -7.18 26.96
N LEU A 20 23.70 -7.03 25.91
CA LEU A 20 22.34 -6.50 25.95
C LEU A 20 21.59 -7.18 27.09
N HIS A 21 21.29 -6.43 28.16
CA HIS A 21 20.37 -6.91 29.18
C HIS A 21 18.96 -6.94 28.58
N ASP A 22 18.46 -8.17 28.47
CA ASP A 22 17.11 -8.61 28.18
C ASP A 22 16.03 -7.61 28.64
N GLY A 23 15.51 -6.85 27.68
CA GLY A 23 14.48 -5.82 27.87
C GLY A 23 13.22 -6.06 27.05
N LEU A 24 13.00 -7.28 26.56
CA LEU A 24 11.78 -7.66 25.84
C LEU A 24 10.79 -8.30 26.81
N LEU A 25 9.73 -7.56 27.16
CA LEU A 25 8.51 -8.14 27.74
C LEU A 25 7.39 -8.19 26.69
N ASP A 26 6.57 -9.24 26.84
CA ASP A 26 5.63 -9.88 25.91
C ASP A 26 4.44 -9.03 25.40
N ASP A 27 4.41 -7.72 25.66
CA ASP A 27 3.23 -6.87 25.43
C ASP A 27 3.44 -5.64 24.52
N GLY A 28 4.61 -5.47 23.89
CA GLY A 28 4.79 -4.49 22.81
C GLY A 28 4.70 -3.00 23.21
N VAL A 29 4.78 -2.67 24.51
CA VAL A 29 4.81 -1.29 25.01
C VAL A 29 6.23 -0.95 25.49
N LEU A 30 6.92 -0.07 24.76
CA LEU A 30 8.17 0.54 25.22
C LEU A 30 7.85 1.56 26.32
N HIS A 31 8.43 1.39 27.52
CA HIS A 31 8.37 2.40 28.57
C HIS A 31 9.15 3.65 28.15
N GLU A 32 8.53 4.83 28.26
CA GLU A 32 9.09 6.15 27.92
C GLU A 32 10.36 6.54 28.71
N GLY A 33 10.83 5.72 29.65
CA GLY A 33 12.02 5.95 30.47
C GLY A 33 13.19 4.99 30.22
N LEU A 34 13.21 4.25 29.11
CA LEU A 34 14.21 3.18 28.84
C LEU A 34 14.95 3.31 27.50
N LEU A 35 14.73 4.36 26.72
CA LEU A 35 15.55 4.65 25.54
C LEU A 35 16.78 5.45 25.99
N ASP A 36 17.97 4.97 25.64
CA ASP A 36 19.24 5.65 25.96
C ASP A 36 19.27 7.03 25.28
N ASP A 37 19.40 8.08 26.09
CA ASP A 37 19.43 9.47 25.62
C ASP A 37 20.56 9.70 24.61
N ALA A 38 21.71 9.02 24.79
CA ALA A 38 22.84 9.11 23.89
C ALA A 38 22.54 8.47 22.53
N LEU A 39 21.82 7.34 22.52
CA LEU A 39 21.37 6.71 21.28
C LEU A 39 20.38 7.61 20.54
N LEU A 40 19.43 8.23 21.23
CA LEU A 40 18.49 9.16 20.60
C LEU A 40 19.20 10.38 20.01
N ASP A 41 20.21 10.93 20.69
CA ASP A 41 21.05 12.02 20.16
C ASP A 41 21.84 11.59 18.91
N GLU A 42 22.41 10.38 18.94
CA GLU A 42 23.12 9.80 17.79
C GLU A 42 22.19 9.63 16.57
N LEU A 43 21.04 8.98 16.76
CA LEU A 43 20.09 8.67 15.69
C LEU A 43 19.51 9.95 15.07
N SER A 44 19.11 10.90 15.91
CA SER A 44 18.56 12.19 15.46
C SER A 44 19.61 13.02 14.71
N GLY A 45 20.82 13.15 15.25
CA GLY A 45 21.92 13.85 14.60
C GLY A 45 22.36 13.21 13.27
N LEU A 46 22.39 11.88 13.20
CA LEU A 46 22.70 11.17 11.97
C LEU A 46 21.61 11.36 10.90
N ALA A 47 20.33 11.28 11.27
CA ALA A 47 19.20 11.54 10.36
C ALA A 47 19.28 12.95 9.78
N ALA A 48 19.42 13.97 10.62
CA ALA A 48 19.55 15.37 10.19
C ALA A 48 20.77 15.60 9.28
N GLY A 49 21.92 15.02 9.64
CA GLY A 49 23.14 15.14 8.85
C GLY A 49 23.06 14.45 7.49
N LEU A 50 22.36 13.31 7.40
CA LEU A 50 22.11 12.61 6.13
C LEU A 50 21.11 13.35 5.25
N ALA A 51 20.01 13.87 5.84
CA ALA A 51 19.01 14.65 5.13
C ALA A 51 19.65 15.84 4.41
N ARG A 52 20.57 16.57 5.07
CA ARG A 52 21.32 17.69 4.46
C ARG A 52 22.15 17.27 3.25
N ARG A 53 22.88 16.15 3.35
CA ARG A 53 23.70 15.66 2.23
C ARG A 53 22.87 15.20 1.05
N ALA A 54 21.76 14.52 1.30
CA ALA A 54 20.82 14.13 0.25
C ALA A 54 20.14 15.35 -0.38
N ALA A 55 19.75 16.35 0.42
CA ALA A 55 19.20 17.62 -0.07
C ALA A 55 20.15 18.36 -1.02
N ASP A 56 21.45 18.41 -0.72
CA ASP A 56 22.45 19.00 -1.62
C ASP A 56 22.45 18.30 -2.99
N LEU A 57 22.41 16.96 -3.00
CA LEU A 57 22.32 16.17 -4.23
C LEU A 57 21.02 16.46 -5.01
N LEU A 58 19.88 16.60 -4.30
CA LEU A 58 18.62 16.96 -4.94
C LEU A 58 18.67 18.35 -5.58
N LEU A 59 19.28 19.36 -4.93
CA LEU A 59 19.41 20.69 -5.52
C LEU A 59 20.27 20.69 -6.79
N GLU A 60 21.36 19.92 -6.80
CA GLU A 60 22.19 19.72 -7.99
C GLU A 60 21.41 19.03 -9.13
N GLY A 61 20.64 17.99 -8.80
CA GLY A 61 19.76 17.32 -9.75
C GLY A 61 18.69 18.25 -10.31
N MET A 62 18.01 19.01 -9.45
CA MET A 62 16.94 19.93 -9.82
C MET A 62 17.44 21.02 -10.78
N ALA A 63 18.65 21.54 -10.57
CA ALA A 63 19.25 22.55 -11.44
C ALA A 63 19.39 22.07 -12.91
N SER A 64 19.46 20.76 -13.13
CA SER A 64 19.61 20.14 -14.45
C SER A 64 18.27 19.88 -15.16
N VAL A 65 17.13 19.93 -14.43
CA VAL A 65 15.79 19.59 -14.96
C VAL A 65 15.34 20.48 -16.13
N PRO A 66 15.49 21.82 -16.11
CA PRO A 66 14.95 22.68 -17.17
C PRO A 66 15.54 22.39 -18.56
N GLU A 67 16.84 22.07 -18.62
CA GLU A 67 17.52 21.74 -19.88
C GLU A 67 17.00 20.41 -20.46
N LEU A 68 16.72 19.42 -19.61
CA LEU A 68 16.18 18.13 -20.02
C LEU A 68 14.74 18.20 -20.47
N LEU A 69 13.89 18.94 -19.77
CA LEU A 69 12.51 19.20 -20.21
C LEU A 69 12.46 19.95 -21.56
N ALA A 70 13.47 20.77 -21.85
CA ALA A 70 13.62 21.41 -23.16
C ALA A 70 14.09 20.42 -24.22
N ALA A 71 15.04 19.54 -23.90
CA ALA A 71 15.55 18.50 -24.80
C ALA A 71 14.47 17.45 -25.15
N GLU A 72 13.67 17.02 -24.16
CA GLU A 72 12.57 16.07 -24.33
C GLU A 72 11.50 16.60 -25.29
N ARG A 73 11.15 17.89 -25.21
CA ARG A 73 10.26 18.55 -26.19
C ARG A 73 10.81 18.55 -27.62
N ILE A 74 12.12 18.40 -27.78
CA ILE A 74 12.82 18.34 -29.07
C ILE A 74 13.05 16.87 -29.52
N GLY A 75 12.64 15.89 -28.71
CA GLY A 75 12.62 14.46 -29.07
C GLY A 75 13.93 13.71 -28.80
N THR A 76 14.69 14.10 -27.77
CA THR A 76 15.91 13.40 -27.35
C THR A 76 15.64 12.09 -26.57
N LYS A 77 16.67 11.23 -26.46
CA LYS A 77 16.58 9.85 -25.93
C LYS A 77 16.36 9.70 -24.41
N THR A 78 16.66 10.72 -23.61
CA THR A 78 16.51 10.69 -22.14
C THR A 78 15.38 11.62 -21.75
N SER A 79 14.38 11.12 -21.02
CA SER A 79 13.25 11.93 -20.53
C SER A 79 13.58 12.57 -19.18
N ALA A 80 12.89 13.66 -18.83
CA ALA A 80 13.04 14.27 -17.52
C ALA A 80 12.60 13.31 -16.39
N THR A 81 11.61 12.46 -16.65
CA THR A 81 11.15 11.41 -15.72
C THR A 81 12.23 10.37 -15.43
N ASP A 82 13.03 9.99 -16.43
CA ASP A 82 14.16 9.06 -16.25
C ASP A 82 15.20 9.67 -15.31
N MET A 83 15.48 10.97 -15.45
CA MET A 83 16.42 11.66 -14.57
C MET A 83 15.88 11.79 -13.15
N VAL A 84 14.60 12.13 -12.95
CA VAL A 84 14.01 12.18 -11.60
C VAL A 84 14.23 10.84 -10.90
N SER A 85 13.92 9.73 -11.58
CA SER A 85 14.13 8.38 -11.06
C SER A 85 15.63 8.07 -10.77
N GLU A 86 16.55 8.63 -11.55
CA GLU A 86 17.99 8.47 -11.32
C GLU A 86 18.48 9.25 -10.10
N VAL A 87 18.05 10.51 -9.96
CA VAL A 87 18.37 11.36 -8.80
C VAL A 87 17.81 10.74 -7.53
N ASP A 88 16.60 10.20 -7.59
CA ASP A 88 15.91 9.57 -6.46
C ASP A 88 16.71 8.36 -5.94
N ARG A 89 17.05 7.44 -6.85
CA ARG A 89 17.90 6.27 -6.52
C ARG A 89 19.30 6.67 -6.08
N ALA A 90 19.86 7.76 -6.60
CA ALA A 90 21.15 8.27 -6.15
C ALA A 90 21.07 8.82 -4.72
N SER A 91 19.98 9.53 -4.39
CA SER A 91 19.66 9.99 -3.04
C SER A 91 19.49 8.79 -2.09
N GLU A 92 18.71 7.76 -2.48
CA GLU A 92 18.55 6.56 -1.64
C GLU A 92 19.89 5.88 -1.36
N ARG A 93 20.73 5.67 -2.38
CA ARG A 93 22.05 5.07 -2.19
C ARG A 93 22.92 5.88 -1.24
N LEU A 94 22.92 7.21 -1.35
CA LEU A 94 23.68 8.08 -0.45
C LEU A 94 23.20 7.92 1.00
N LEU A 95 21.89 7.85 1.21
CA LEU A 95 21.29 7.64 2.52
C LEU A 95 21.67 6.26 3.07
N VAL A 96 21.48 5.20 2.29
CA VAL A 96 21.82 3.82 2.66
C VAL A 96 23.29 3.69 3.03
N ASP A 97 24.20 4.11 2.15
CA ASP A 97 25.64 4.02 2.39
C ASP A 97 26.05 4.80 3.65
N GLY A 98 25.47 5.99 3.85
CA GLY A 98 25.74 6.82 5.01
C GLY A 98 25.20 6.22 6.32
N ILE A 99 24.02 5.61 6.30
CA ILE A 99 23.46 4.88 7.44
C ILE A 99 24.36 3.68 7.75
N LEU A 100 24.68 2.84 6.76
CA LEU A 100 25.42 1.60 6.99
C LEU A 100 26.88 1.82 7.39
N ALA A 101 27.48 2.95 6.98
CA ALA A 101 28.81 3.35 7.42
C ALA A 101 28.84 3.67 8.93
N ALA A 102 27.78 4.27 9.47
CA ALA A 102 27.68 4.62 10.89
C ALA A 102 27.06 3.50 11.73
N ARG A 103 26.11 2.77 11.15
CA ARG A 103 25.19 1.83 11.82
C ARG A 103 25.03 0.53 10.99
N PRO A 104 26.09 -0.28 10.87
CA PRO A 104 26.11 -1.44 9.95
C PRO A 104 25.06 -2.52 10.27
N ASP A 105 24.62 -2.61 11.53
CA ASP A 105 23.66 -3.60 12.02
C ASP A 105 22.20 -3.13 12.01
N ASP A 106 21.92 -1.89 11.61
CA ASP A 106 20.54 -1.37 11.54
C ASP A 106 19.82 -1.84 10.26
N GLY A 107 18.49 -1.95 10.37
CA GLY A 107 17.63 -2.25 9.22
C GLY A 107 17.27 -0.98 8.44
N ILE A 108 16.87 -1.13 7.18
CA ILE A 108 16.48 0.00 6.32
C ILE A 108 15.23 -0.39 5.52
N LEU A 109 14.30 0.55 5.38
CA LEU A 109 13.19 0.53 4.44
C LEU A 109 13.21 1.83 3.63
N GLY A 110 13.44 1.72 2.33
CA GLY A 110 13.48 2.84 1.39
C GLY A 110 12.41 2.73 0.32
N GLU A 111 11.95 3.87 -0.17
CA GLU A 111 10.95 3.97 -1.24
C GLU A 111 11.42 3.32 -2.56
N GLU A 112 12.68 3.53 -2.94
CA GLU A 112 13.22 3.09 -4.25
C GLU A 112 13.57 1.59 -4.29
N GLY A 113 13.20 0.86 -3.23
CA GLY A 113 13.22 -0.60 -3.18
C GLY A 113 14.21 -1.19 -2.18
N THR A 114 14.95 -0.38 -1.43
CA THR A 114 15.79 -0.90 -0.34
C THR A 114 14.92 -1.49 0.78
N ASP A 115 14.98 -2.79 1.01
CA ASP A 115 14.40 -3.43 2.21
C ASP A 115 15.45 -4.36 2.83
N ARG A 116 16.08 -3.89 3.91
CA ARG A 116 17.16 -4.58 4.60
C ARG A 116 16.75 -4.88 6.04
N PRO A 117 16.69 -6.14 6.47
CA PRO A 117 16.50 -6.46 7.88
C PRO A 117 17.75 -6.10 8.70
N GLY A 118 17.52 -5.54 9.89
CA GLY A 118 18.57 -5.21 10.88
C GLY A 118 18.69 -6.26 11.98
N ARG A 119 19.78 -6.19 12.75
CA ARG A 119 20.03 -6.99 13.97
C ARG A 119 20.01 -6.16 15.24
N SER A 120 20.15 -4.84 15.15
CA SER A 120 20.19 -3.94 16.31
C SER A 120 18.82 -3.66 16.93
N GLY A 121 17.73 -3.96 16.22
CA GLY A 121 16.38 -3.55 16.60
C GLY A 121 15.98 -2.14 16.16
N VAL A 122 16.91 -1.38 15.56
CA VAL A 122 16.67 -0.07 14.92
C VAL A 122 16.41 -0.28 13.43
N ARG A 123 15.39 0.41 12.90
CA ARG A 123 15.08 0.47 11.47
C ARG A 123 15.01 1.91 10.99
N TRP A 124 15.71 2.22 9.91
CA TRP A 124 15.61 3.49 9.21
C TRP A 124 14.53 3.39 8.14
N VAL A 125 13.63 4.36 8.08
CA VAL A 125 12.56 4.44 7.08
C VAL A 125 12.78 5.71 6.29
N ILE A 126 13.16 5.59 5.02
CA ILE A 126 13.66 6.70 4.21
C ILE A 126 12.79 6.92 2.97
N ASP A 127 12.46 8.18 2.74
CA ASP A 127 11.96 8.69 1.49
C ASP A 127 13.06 9.63 0.92
N PRO A 128 13.75 9.20 -0.15
CA PRO A 128 14.86 9.94 -0.74
C PRO A 128 14.43 11.21 -1.49
N LEU A 129 13.16 11.31 -1.93
CA LEU A 129 12.57 12.45 -2.65
C LEU A 129 11.04 12.47 -2.54
N ASP A 130 10.51 12.93 -1.42
CA ASP A 130 9.08 13.12 -1.25
C ASP A 130 8.65 14.34 -2.07
N GLY A 131 7.66 14.16 -2.96
CA GLY A 131 7.20 15.20 -3.86
C GLY A 131 7.99 15.29 -5.17
N THR A 132 8.34 14.14 -5.76
CA THR A 132 8.96 14.00 -7.10
C THR A 132 8.35 14.91 -8.18
N THR A 133 7.03 15.17 -8.15
CA THR A 133 6.38 16.11 -9.07
C THR A 133 6.84 17.55 -8.85
N ASN A 134 6.93 18.01 -7.60
CA ASN A 134 7.42 19.37 -7.31
C ASN A 134 8.87 19.52 -7.76
N PHE A 135 9.70 18.51 -7.50
CA PHE A 135 11.07 18.44 -8.00
C PHE A 135 11.15 18.57 -9.52
N LEU A 136 10.36 17.78 -10.27
CA LEU A 136 10.31 17.80 -11.73
C LEU A 136 9.93 19.18 -12.29
N TYR A 137 9.09 19.93 -11.58
CA TYR A 137 8.68 21.27 -12.01
C TYR A 137 9.53 22.40 -11.41
N GLY A 138 10.56 22.09 -10.61
CA GLY A 138 11.38 23.07 -9.91
C GLY A 138 10.60 23.93 -8.92
N LEU A 139 9.54 23.36 -8.33
CA LEU A 139 8.72 24.01 -7.32
C LEU A 139 9.27 23.72 -5.92
N PRO A 140 9.14 24.65 -4.95
CA PRO A 140 9.39 24.33 -3.54
C PRO A 140 8.38 23.30 -3.00
N GLY A 141 8.66 22.71 -1.83
CA GLY A 141 7.76 21.74 -1.22
C GLY A 141 7.97 20.30 -1.68
N PHE A 142 9.21 19.92 -1.99
CA PHE A 142 9.67 18.53 -1.99
C PHE A 142 10.70 18.38 -0.86
N ALA A 143 10.96 17.16 -0.38
CA ALA A 143 11.86 16.96 0.74
C ALA A 143 12.60 15.62 0.72
N VAL A 144 13.67 15.55 1.51
CA VAL A 144 14.20 14.27 1.99
C VAL A 144 13.53 13.98 3.34
N SER A 145 12.99 12.78 3.53
CA SER A 145 12.36 12.35 4.79
C SER A 145 13.06 11.10 5.34
N ILE A 146 13.52 11.17 6.59
CA ILE A 146 14.27 10.11 7.27
C ILE A 146 13.65 9.89 8.64
N GLY A 147 12.90 8.80 8.80
CA GLY A 147 12.40 8.32 10.08
C GLY A 147 13.29 7.22 10.66
N VAL A 148 13.35 7.14 11.98
CA VAL A 148 14.04 6.06 12.69
C VAL A 148 13.05 5.40 13.63
N GLU A 149 12.85 4.09 13.46
CA GLU A 149 11.93 3.28 14.25
C GLU A 149 12.67 2.32 15.18
N ILE A 150 12.14 2.14 16.39
CA ILE A 150 12.51 1.06 17.31
C ILE A 150 11.21 0.31 17.65
N ALA A 151 11.22 -1.01 17.45
CA ALA A 151 10.02 -1.85 17.60
C ALA A 151 8.78 -1.33 16.84
N GLY A 152 8.99 -0.72 15.67
CA GLY A 152 7.92 -0.17 14.81
C GLY A 152 7.29 1.13 15.30
N ARG A 153 7.91 1.83 16.26
CA ARG A 153 7.56 3.19 16.69
C ARG A 153 8.66 4.16 16.27
N SER A 154 8.31 5.25 15.59
CA SER A 154 9.24 6.33 15.28
C SER A 154 9.79 6.96 16.58
N VAL A 155 11.11 7.04 16.70
CA VAL A 155 11.82 7.62 17.85
C VAL A 155 12.64 8.86 17.50
N ALA A 156 13.05 9.00 16.24
CA ALA A 156 13.70 10.19 15.69
C ALA A 156 13.22 10.41 14.24
N GLY A 157 13.22 11.65 13.77
CA GLY A 157 12.80 11.99 12.42
C GLY A 157 13.39 13.31 11.94
N ALA A 158 13.78 13.35 10.67
CA ALA A 158 14.23 14.55 9.98
C ALA A 158 13.52 14.68 8.62
N VAL A 159 12.98 15.85 8.32
CA VAL A 159 12.40 16.20 7.02
C VAL A 159 13.02 17.51 6.56
N LEU A 160 13.65 17.54 5.38
CA LEU A 160 14.33 18.73 4.85
C LEU A 160 13.75 19.13 3.51
N ASP A 161 13.09 20.30 3.45
CA ASP A 161 12.81 20.99 2.20
C ASP A 161 14.05 21.78 1.77
N PRO A 162 14.73 21.39 0.68
CA PRO A 162 16.00 21.99 0.30
C PRO A 162 15.84 23.33 -0.42
N VAL A 163 14.67 23.62 -1.00
CA VAL A 163 14.42 24.89 -1.70
C VAL A 163 14.14 25.99 -0.69
N GLN A 164 13.42 25.67 0.39
CA GLN A 164 13.13 26.60 1.47
C GLN A 164 14.22 26.63 2.55
N ASP A 165 15.18 25.70 2.51
CA ASP A 165 16.20 25.46 3.55
C ASP A 165 15.55 25.33 4.94
N GLU A 166 14.54 24.45 5.02
CA GLU A 166 13.80 24.16 6.24
C GLU A 166 14.00 22.72 6.67
N LEU A 167 14.86 22.52 7.67
CA LEU A 167 15.04 21.26 8.36
C LEU A 167 14.05 21.18 9.52
N PHE A 168 13.15 20.22 9.46
CA PHE A 168 12.27 19.83 10.55
C PHE A 168 12.82 18.59 11.25
N GLU A 169 12.88 18.63 12.57
CA GLU A 169 13.46 17.57 13.38
C GLU A 169 12.55 17.26 14.57
N ALA A 170 12.47 15.99 14.95
CA ALA A 170 11.84 15.59 16.20
C ALA A 170 12.50 14.34 16.77
N THR A 171 12.54 14.29 18.10
CA THR A 171 12.94 13.12 18.86
C THR A 171 11.85 12.83 19.88
N LEU A 172 11.47 11.56 20.02
CA LEU A 172 10.36 11.14 20.84
C LEU A 172 10.47 11.68 22.28
N GLY A 173 9.44 12.38 22.73
CA GLY A 173 9.36 13.00 24.06
C GLY A 173 10.17 14.30 24.23
N ARG A 174 10.83 14.79 23.18
CA ARG A 174 11.71 15.98 23.23
C ARG A 174 11.18 17.15 22.41
N GLY A 175 10.00 17.01 21.80
CA GLY A 175 9.39 18.03 20.97
C GLY A 175 9.96 18.07 19.55
N ALA A 176 9.38 18.96 18.75
CA ALA A 176 9.76 19.18 17.37
C ALA A 176 10.40 20.56 17.18
N THR A 177 11.32 20.67 16.23
CA THR A 177 11.95 21.93 15.84
C THR A 177 11.92 22.13 14.33
N ARG A 178 12.06 23.39 13.91
CA ARG A 178 12.35 23.80 12.54
C ARG A 178 13.58 24.71 12.57
N ASN A 179 14.65 24.31 11.90
CA ASN A 179 15.95 24.99 11.92
C ASN A 179 16.43 25.29 13.35
N GLY A 180 16.25 24.31 14.25
CA GLY A 180 16.61 24.40 15.66
C GLY A 180 15.67 25.23 16.54
N ALA A 181 14.66 25.89 15.98
CA ALA A 181 13.65 26.61 16.75
C ALA A 181 12.45 25.69 17.05
N ALA A 182 12.01 25.64 18.31
CA ALA A 182 10.84 24.84 18.70
C ALA A 182 9.57 25.26 17.94
N ILE A 183 8.76 24.27 17.55
CA ILE A 183 7.51 24.46 16.80
C ILE A 183 6.34 23.76 17.51
N HIS A 184 5.13 24.28 17.28
CA HIS A 184 3.88 23.73 17.80
C HIS A 184 2.78 23.85 16.76
N CYS A 185 1.88 22.87 16.72
CA CYS A 185 0.69 22.93 15.90
C CYS A 185 -0.28 24.01 16.43
N THR A 186 -1.28 24.38 15.63
CA THR A 186 -2.26 25.38 16.07
C THR A 186 -3.18 24.83 17.16
N MET A 187 -3.80 25.73 17.93
CA MET A 187 -4.84 25.40 18.91
C MET A 187 -6.24 25.77 18.40
N VAL A 188 -6.43 25.76 17.06
CA VAL A 188 -7.73 26.10 16.47
C VAL A 188 -8.79 25.09 16.93
N GLY A 189 -9.97 25.60 17.31
CA GLY A 189 -11.11 24.80 17.75
C GLY A 189 -12.31 24.81 16.80
N ASP A 190 -12.23 25.61 15.74
CA ASP A 190 -13.31 25.77 14.75
C ASP A 190 -12.86 25.26 13.38
N LEU A 191 -13.48 24.16 12.95
CA LEU A 191 -13.20 23.54 11.65
C LEU A 191 -13.48 24.49 10.48
N GLY A 192 -14.51 25.34 10.57
CA GLY A 192 -14.85 26.30 9.52
C GLY A 192 -13.83 27.42 9.34
N LEU A 193 -12.93 27.61 10.30
CA LEU A 193 -11.81 28.56 10.22
C LEU A 193 -10.47 27.88 9.92
N SER A 194 -10.46 26.57 9.72
CA SER A 194 -9.25 25.77 9.59
C SER A 194 -8.78 25.63 8.15
N LEU A 195 -7.47 25.77 7.92
CA LEU A 195 -6.79 25.50 6.66
C LEU A 195 -6.35 24.04 6.61
N ILE A 196 -6.91 23.25 5.68
CA ILE A 196 -6.67 21.81 5.62
C ILE A 196 -5.80 21.44 4.41
N GLY A 197 -4.77 20.64 4.63
CA GLY A 197 -3.96 20.02 3.58
C GLY A 197 -4.55 18.69 3.10
N THR A 198 -4.29 18.32 1.86
CA THR A 198 -4.50 16.97 1.32
C THR A 198 -3.58 16.74 0.13
N GLY A 199 -3.26 15.49 -0.17
CA GLY A 199 -2.69 15.10 -1.45
C GLY A 199 -3.69 14.45 -2.39
N PHE A 200 -3.21 14.22 -3.62
CA PHE A 200 -3.96 13.64 -4.71
C PHE A 200 -3.13 12.54 -5.33
N GLY A 201 -3.74 11.38 -5.60
CA GLY A 201 -3.07 10.29 -6.29
C GLY A 201 -2.75 10.66 -7.74
N TYR A 202 -1.81 9.93 -8.35
CA TYR A 202 -1.40 10.18 -9.74
C TYR A 202 -2.51 9.82 -10.73
N GLU A 203 -3.28 8.77 -10.45
CA GLU A 203 -4.34 8.27 -11.31
C GLU A 203 -5.53 9.23 -11.44
N ALA A 204 -5.98 9.47 -12.67
CA ALA A 204 -7.09 10.40 -12.93
C ALA A 204 -8.41 9.97 -12.27
N THR A 205 -8.65 8.66 -12.18
CA THR A 205 -9.84 8.08 -11.52
C THR A 205 -9.80 8.27 -10.00
N VAL A 206 -8.62 8.10 -9.38
CA VAL A 206 -8.41 8.39 -7.95
C VAL A 206 -8.66 9.87 -7.67
N ARG A 207 -8.12 10.76 -8.52
CA ARG A 207 -8.34 12.21 -8.42
C ARG A 207 -9.81 12.61 -8.57
N ALA A 208 -10.56 11.94 -9.44
CA ALA A 208 -12.01 12.19 -9.57
C ALA A 208 -12.75 11.88 -8.26
N ARG A 209 -12.43 10.77 -7.58
CA ARG A 209 -13.01 10.44 -6.27
C ARG A 209 -12.57 11.41 -5.18
N GLN A 210 -11.29 11.78 -5.16
CA GLN A 210 -10.78 12.78 -4.21
C GLN A 210 -11.43 14.16 -4.44
N ALA A 211 -11.78 14.49 -5.69
CA ALA A 211 -12.59 15.68 -5.98
C ALA A 211 -14.01 15.58 -5.41
N ASP A 212 -14.65 14.40 -5.47
CA ASP A 212 -15.96 14.19 -4.83
C ASP A 212 -15.91 14.29 -3.31
N VAL A 213 -14.85 13.76 -2.68
CA VAL A 213 -14.56 13.96 -1.25
C VAL A 213 -14.48 15.47 -0.93
N LEU A 214 -13.74 16.23 -1.74
CA LEU A 214 -13.58 17.66 -1.55
C LEU A 214 -14.88 18.45 -1.69
N ARG A 215 -15.88 17.98 -2.46
CA ARG A 215 -17.21 18.62 -2.52
C ARG A 215 -17.90 18.64 -1.16
N THR A 216 -17.59 17.67 -0.30
CA THR A 216 -18.12 17.60 1.07
C THR A 216 -17.26 18.43 2.04
N ILE A 217 -15.94 18.43 1.86
CA ILE A 217 -15.00 19.07 2.79
C ILE A 217 -14.94 20.59 2.58
N LEU A 218 -14.79 21.05 1.33
CA LEU A 218 -14.57 22.47 0.99
C LEU A 218 -15.60 23.42 1.61
N PRO A 219 -16.92 23.11 1.65
CA PRO A 219 -17.91 23.99 2.28
C PRO A 219 -17.80 24.09 3.81
N ALA A 220 -17.11 23.16 4.46
CA ALA A 220 -17.07 23.00 5.92
C ALA A 220 -15.74 23.44 6.55
N VAL A 221 -14.75 23.82 5.74
CA VAL A 221 -13.43 24.30 6.17
C VAL A 221 -13.16 25.69 5.60
N ARG A 222 -12.13 26.38 6.09
CA ARG A 222 -11.80 27.72 5.55
C ARG A 222 -11.32 27.63 4.11
N ASP A 223 -10.40 26.71 3.85
CA ASP A 223 -9.78 26.52 2.55
C ASP A 223 -8.98 25.20 2.53
N ILE A 224 -8.56 24.76 1.34
CA ILE A 224 -7.74 23.57 1.13
C ILE A 224 -6.38 23.96 0.53
N ARG A 225 -5.31 23.30 0.96
CA ARG A 225 -4.00 23.35 0.30
C ARG A 225 -3.61 21.96 -0.18
N ARG A 226 -2.84 21.93 -1.27
CA ARG A 226 -2.14 20.74 -1.75
C ARG A 226 -0.73 21.16 -2.11
N PHE A 227 0.21 20.91 -1.20
CA PHE A 227 1.60 21.31 -1.39
C PHE A 227 2.33 20.27 -2.23
N GLY A 228 2.15 18.97 -1.94
CA GLY A 228 2.54 17.91 -2.85
C GLY A 228 3.65 16.99 -2.43
N ALA A 229 4.03 17.06 -1.16
CA ALA A 229 4.93 16.17 -0.47
C ALA A 229 4.33 15.92 0.92
N ALA A 230 3.99 14.67 1.21
CA ALA A 230 3.24 14.30 2.41
C ALA A 230 4.01 14.63 3.71
N ALA A 231 5.32 14.42 3.72
CA ALA A 231 6.20 14.74 4.83
C ALA A 231 6.23 16.26 5.11
N VAL A 232 6.26 17.09 4.06
CA VAL A 232 6.21 18.56 4.17
C VAL A 232 4.83 19.02 4.64
N ASP A 233 3.76 18.38 4.18
CA ASP A 233 2.39 18.65 4.62
C ASP A 233 2.20 18.33 6.13
N LEU A 234 2.75 17.21 6.61
CA LEU A 234 2.78 16.85 8.03
C LEU A 234 3.60 17.86 8.86
N CYS A 235 4.77 18.27 8.36
CA CYS A 235 5.58 19.33 8.99
C CYS A 235 4.87 20.69 9.00
N SER A 236 4.04 20.97 7.99
CA SER A 236 3.21 22.16 7.92
C SER A 236 2.12 22.17 8.98
N VAL A 237 1.54 21.01 9.31
CA VAL A 237 0.67 20.87 10.51
C VAL A 237 1.48 21.10 11.79
N ALA A 238 2.68 20.52 11.88
CA ALA A 238 3.55 20.62 13.05
C ALA A 238 3.94 22.07 13.39
N CYS A 239 4.16 22.94 12.40
CA CYS A 239 4.51 24.35 12.63
C CYS A 239 3.32 25.32 12.49
N GLY A 240 2.10 24.80 12.39
CA GLY A 240 0.87 25.59 12.36
C GLY A 240 0.64 26.38 11.06
N ARG A 241 1.29 25.99 9.96
CA ARG A 241 0.96 26.48 8.60
C ARG A 241 -0.34 25.87 8.08
N LEU A 242 -0.61 24.63 8.48
CA LEU A 242 -1.86 23.94 8.30
C LEU A 242 -2.47 23.65 9.67
N ASP A 243 -3.80 23.69 9.73
CA ASP A 243 -4.55 23.30 10.92
C ASP A 243 -4.83 21.79 10.94
N GLY A 244 -4.85 21.16 9.77
CA GLY A 244 -4.88 19.72 9.63
C GLY A 244 -4.52 19.27 8.22
N TYR A 245 -4.32 17.97 8.07
CA TYR A 245 -3.95 17.29 6.85
C TYR A 245 -4.58 15.90 6.83
N TYR A 246 -5.03 15.47 5.66
CA TYR A 246 -5.47 14.09 5.46
C TYR A 246 -5.00 13.57 4.10
N GLU A 247 -4.66 12.29 4.03
CA GLU A 247 -4.32 11.65 2.76
C GLU A 247 -4.52 10.14 2.79
N VAL A 248 -5.04 9.61 1.68
CA VAL A 248 -5.29 8.18 1.49
C VAL A 248 -4.05 7.53 0.90
N GLY A 249 -3.64 6.39 1.47
CA GLY A 249 -2.65 5.52 0.85
C GLY A 249 -1.18 5.91 1.07
N LEU A 250 -0.88 6.78 2.04
CA LEU A 250 0.50 7.07 2.43
C LEU A 250 1.25 5.78 2.81
N GLN A 251 2.47 5.68 2.29
CA GLN A 251 3.42 4.63 2.59
C GLN A 251 4.14 4.90 3.92
N PRO A 252 4.84 3.90 4.50
CA PRO A 252 5.58 4.09 5.73
C PRO A 252 6.62 5.22 5.68
N TRP A 253 7.29 5.41 4.55
CA TRP A 253 8.34 6.42 4.35
C TRP A 253 7.80 7.86 4.26
N ASP A 254 6.60 8.05 3.69
CA ASP A 254 5.87 9.32 3.73
C ASP A 254 5.53 9.77 5.17
N LEU A 255 5.31 8.80 6.07
CA LEU A 255 4.71 9.01 7.39
C LEU A 255 5.74 9.02 8.53
N ALA A 256 6.80 8.21 8.46
CA ALA A 256 7.63 7.88 9.61
C ALA A 256 8.23 9.12 10.31
N ALA A 257 8.85 10.02 9.53
CA ALA A 257 9.46 11.25 10.06
C ALA A 257 8.42 12.35 10.29
N GLY A 258 7.64 12.70 9.24
CA GLY A 258 6.65 13.77 9.31
C GLY A 258 5.57 13.54 10.38
N GLY A 259 5.16 12.28 10.57
CA GLY A 259 4.21 11.87 11.61
C GLY A 259 4.75 12.09 13.01
N LEU A 260 6.00 11.69 13.28
CA LEU A 260 6.66 11.96 14.57
C LEU A 260 6.74 13.47 14.83
N ILE A 261 7.23 14.23 13.85
CA ILE A 261 7.36 15.69 13.92
C ILE A 261 6.00 16.34 14.24
N ALA A 262 4.93 15.93 13.58
CA ALA A 262 3.59 16.43 13.86
C ALA A 262 3.13 16.11 15.29
N THR A 263 3.34 14.88 15.76
CA THR A 263 2.93 14.48 17.12
C THR A 263 3.73 15.16 18.22
N GLU A 264 5.04 15.31 18.05
CA GLU A 264 5.93 15.99 19.00
C GLU A 264 5.67 17.51 19.05
N ALA A 265 5.12 18.08 17.97
CA ALA A 265 4.60 19.44 17.96
C ALA A 265 3.19 19.59 18.57
N GLY A 266 2.57 18.49 19.01
CA GLY A 266 1.27 18.46 19.69
C GLY A 266 0.07 18.16 18.78
N ALA A 267 0.26 17.79 17.52
CA ALA A 267 -0.84 17.40 16.64
C ALA A 267 -1.37 16.00 16.98
N VAL A 268 -2.65 15.76 16.70
CA VAL A 268 -3.28 14.44 16.82
C VAL A 268 -3.15 13.71 15.49
N LEU A 269 -2.42 12.60 15.49
CA LEU A 269 -2.19 11.74 14.32
C LEU A 269 -3.01 10.45 14.43
N GLY A 270 -3.57 9.94 13.33
CA GLY A 270 -4.24 8.63 13.29
C GLY A 270 -5.09 8.40 12.04
N GLY A 271 -5.77 7.26 11.96
CA GLY A 271 -6.71 6.91 10.89
C GLY A 271 -8.10 7.53 11.05
N LEU A 272 -9.09 7.11 10.24
CA LEU A 272 -10.43 7.71 10.32
C LEU A 272 -11.13 7.51 11.68
N ASP A 273 -10.89 6.36 12.29
CA ASP A 273 -11.53 5.85 13.51
C ASP A 273 -10.85 6.29 14.81
N GLY A 274 -9.66 6.90 14.73
CA GLY A 274 -8.84 7.12 15.93
C GLY A 274 -7.58 6.25 15.96
N GLY A 275 -7.55 5.17 15.18
CA GLY A 275 -6.50 4.16 15.20
C GLY A 275 -5.19 4.61 14.57
N ARG A 276 -4.31 3.65 14.29
CA ARG A 276 -2.99 3.89 13.70
C ARG A 276 -3.11 4.66 12.37
N ALA A 277 -2.26 5.68 12.18
CA ALA A 277 -2.12 6.36 10.89
C ALA A 277 -1.38 5.47 9.86
N GLY A 278 -1.55 5.78 8.59
CA GLY A 278 -1.09 4.98 7.46
C GLY A 278 -2.26 4.35 6.70
N ALA A 279 -1.98 3.39 5.82
CA ALA A 279 -3.00 2.78 4.98
C ALA A 279 -4.21 2.26 5.81
N PRO A 280 -5.46 2.62 5.44
CA PRO A 280 -5.82 3.32 4.20
C PRO A 280 -5.81 4.85 4.29
N LEU A 281 -5.80 5.46 5.47
CA LEU A 281 -5.94 6.90 5.65
C LEU A 281 -5.06 7.43 6.79
N THR A 282 -4.33 8.51 6.50
CA THR A 282 -3.66 9.33 7.52
C THR A 282 -4.45 10.61 7.76
N VAL A 283 -4.63 10.98 9.03
CA VAL A 283 -5.18 12.27 9.46
C VAL A 283 -4.27 12.83 10.55
N ALA A 284 -3.70 14.01 10.30
CA ALA A 284 -2.96 14.81 11.29
C ALA A 284 -3.69 16.14 11.50
N ALA A 285 -3.98 16.53 12.73
CA ALA A 285 -4.71 17.77 12.96
C ALA A 285 -4.42 18.42 14.31
N ALA A 286 -4.62 19.73 14.38
CA ALA A 286 -4.71 20.46 15.63
C ALA A 286 -5.72 19.78 16.58
N PRO A 287 -5.40 19.66 17.89
CA PRO A 287 -6.23 18.91 18.84
C PRO A 287 -7.69 19.36 18.89
N GLY A 288 -7.93 20.68 18.73
CA GLY A 288 -9.28 21.25 18.80
C GLY A 288 -10.20 20.84 17.65
N ILE A 289 -9.66 20.45 16.49
CA ILE A 289 -10.46 20.07 15.31
C ILE A 289 -10.35 18.60 14.94
N ALA A 290 -9.41 17.83 15.49
CA ALA A 290 -9.12 16.45 15.07
C ALA A 290 -10.37 15.55 14.99
N ARG A 291 -11.24 15.60 16.01
CA ARG A 291 -12.50 14.84 16.04
C ARG A 291 -13.50 15.32 14.97
N ALA A 292 -13.62 16.64 14.80
CA ALA A 292 -14.55 17.22 13.84
C ALA A 292 -14.11 16.94 12.40
N LEU A 293 -12.81 17.03 12.12
CA LEU A 293 -12.22 16.70 10.83
C LEU A 293 -12.46 15.23 10.49
N ARG A 294 -12.18 14.28 11.40
CA ARG A 294 -12.46 12.85 11.17
C ARG A 294 -13.93 12.56 10.89
N ALA A 295 -14.84 13.22 11.63
CA ALA A 295 -16.27 13.09 11.37
C ALA A 295 -16.66 13.61 9.98
N LEU A 296 -16.10 14.73 9.53
CA LEU A 296 -16.31 15.28 8.20
C LEU A 296 -15.75 14.35 7.10
N LEU A 297 -14.54 13.81 7.30
CA LEU A 297 -13.92 12.84 6.40
C LEU A 297 -14.75 11.56 6.27
N SER A 298 -15.34 11.09 7.38
CA SER A 298 -16.23 9.93 7.37
C SER A 298 -17.51 10.21 6.59
N GLN A 299 -18.10 11.40 6.74
CA GLN A 299 -19.27 11.83 5.94
C GLN A 299 -18.94 11.95 4.46
N ALA A 300 -17.71 12.37 4.13
CA ALA A 300 -17.21 12.46 2.77
C ALA A 300 -16.91 11.08 2.14
N GLY A 301 -17.05 9.98 2.90
CA GLY A 301 -16.92 8.61 2.39
C GLY A 301 -15.50 8.07 2.37
N LEU A 302 -14.57 8.66 3.14
CA LEU A 302 -13.24 8.08 3.29
C LEU A 302 -13.27 6.75 4.08
N PRO A 303 -12.32 5.83 3.82
CA PRO A 303 -12.30 4.50 4.45
C PRO A 303 -11.82 4.55 5.91
N ALA A 304 -12.38 3.69 6.75
CA ALA A 304 -11.87 3.41 8.09
C ALA A 304 -10.78 2.33 8.06
N SER A 305 -9.88 2.36 9.05
CA SER A 305 -8.90 1.31 9.28
C SER A 305 -9.63 -0.02 9.55
N ARG A 306 -9.21 -1.11 8.90
CA ARG A 306 -9.68 -2.45 9.28
C ARG A 306 -9.07 -2.79 10.64
N GLU A 307 -9.90 -3.15 11.62
CA GLU A 307 -9.39 -3.80 12.85
C GLU A 307 -8.49 -4.97 12.44
N ALA A 308 -7.25 -4.96 12.94
CA ALA A 308 -6.40 -6.15 12.90
C ALA A 308 -7.13 -7.23 13.70
N GLY A 309 -7.82 -8.12 12.99
CA GLY A 309 -8.65 -9.15 13.60
C GLY A 309 -7.86 -9.94 14.63
N SER A 310 -8.38 -9.91 15.86
CA SER A 310 -7.98 -10.78 16.97
C SER A 310 -7.89 -12.24 16.49
N GLY A 311 -6.68 -12.79 16.47
CA GLY A 311 -6.50 -14.23 16.45
C GLY A 311 -7.17 -14.87 17.68
N PRO A 312 -7.59 -16.15 17.61
CA PRO A 312 -8.19 -16.82 18.76
C PRO A 312 -7.17 -16.92 19.93
N PRO A 313 -7.63 -17.01 21.19
CA PRO A 313 -6.81 -16.78 22.36
C PRO A 313 -5.75 -17.89 22.52
N ARG A 314 -4.51 -17.49 22.86
CA ARG A 314 -3.42 -18.40 23.22
C ARG A 314 -3.72 -19.06 24.56
N GLY A 315 -4.11 -20.34 24.54
CA GLY A 315 -4.13 -21.19 25.72
C GLY A 315 -2.74 -21.77 26.00
N SER A 316 -2.25 -21.59 27.21
CA SER A 316 -0.98 -22.14 27.71
C SER A 316 -1.00 -23.67 27.74
N VAL A 317 0.00 -24.34 27.17
CA VAL A 317 0.34 -25.72 27.52
C VAL A 317 1.87 -25.91 27.54
N THR A 318 2.34 -26.41 28.67
CA THR A 318 3.72 -26.74 29.03
C THR A 318 4.31 -27.87 28.18
N LEU A 319 5.63 -27.77 27.98
CA LEU A 319 6.56 -28.65 27.27
C LEU A 319 6.37 -30.15 27.48
N GLY A 320 6.42 -30.88 26.37
CA GLY A 320 6.69 -32.32 26.30
C GLY A 320 6.87 -32.76 24.85
N GLN A 321 8.11 -32.70 24.35
CA GLN A 321 8.50 -33.45 23.13
C GLN A 321 8.37 -34.96 23.43
N PRO A 322 7.82 -35.76 22.50
CA PRO A 322 8.68 -36.28 21.43
C PRO A 322 8.00 -36.46 20.04
N GLU A 323 8.89 -36.39 19.04
CA GLU A 323 8.82 -37.01 17.70
C GLU A 323 7.73 -36.55 16.70
N MET A 324 8.19 -35.68 15.79
CA MET A 324 7.47 -35.15 14.64
C MET A 324 7.08 -36.25 13.65
N ARG A 325 5.78 -36.51 13.55
CA ARG A 325 5.14 -36.94 12.30
C ARG A 325 4.43 -35.73 11.71
N HIS A 326 4.95 -35.23 10.60
CA HIS A 326 4.30 -34.19 9.80
C HIS A 326 2.90 -34.64 9.35
N SER A 327 1.86 -34.05 9.92
CA SER A 327 0.52 -34.02 9.31
C SER A 327 0.33 -32.66 8.66
N GLN A 328 0.32 -32.66 7.33
CA GLN A 328 0.17 -31.48 6.48
C GLN A 328 -1.15 -30.75 6.70
N GLY A 329 -1.08 -29.43 6.90
CA GLY A 329 -2.15 -28.50 6.54
C GLY A 329 -1.81 -27.91 5.18
N VAL A 330 -2.74 -28.00 4.22
CA VAL A 330 -2.53 -27.61 2.82
C VAL A 330 -2.40 -26.08 2.72
N GLY A 331 -1.23 -25.59 2.29
CA GLY A 331 -1.03 -24.19 1.92
C GLY A 331 -1.84 -23.84 0.66
N THR A 332 -2.11 -22.55 0.45
CA THR A 332 -2.75 -22.09 -0.79
C THR A 332 -1.79 -22.36 -1.95
N ARG A 333 -2.25 -23.07 -2.99
CA ARG A 333 -1.40 -23.43 -4.14
C ARG A 333 -1.59 -22.50 -5.33
N ILE A 334 -0.50 -22.04 -5.91
CA ILE A 334 -0.49 -21.14 -7.07
C ILE A 334 0.30 -21.81 -8.19
N LEU A 335 -0.32 -21.94 -9.37
CA LEU A 335 0.39 -22.36 -10.58
C LEU A 335 0.84 -21.12 -11.35
N THR A 336 2.15 -20.90 -11.51
CA THR A 336 2.71 -19.81 -12.31
C THR A 336 3.24 -20.32 -13.65
N VAL A 337 2.82 -19.68 -14.75
CA VAL A 337 3.18 -20.06 -16.13
C VAL A 337 3.89 -18.90 -16.81
N GLU A 338 5.19 -19.05 -17.03
CA GLU A 338 6.11 -18.00 -17.49
C GLU A 338 7.28 -18.67 -18.21
N ASP A 339 7.69 -18.20 -19.39
CA ASP A 339 8.79 -18.83 -20.15
C ASP A 339 10.18 -18.33 -19.70
N ASP A 340 10.33 -17.05 -19.33
CA ASP A 340 11.60 -16.51 -18.81
C ASP A 340 11.87 -17.05 -17.39
N GLU A 341 12.90 -17.89 -17.27
CA GLU A 341 13.33 -18.52 -16.01
C GLU A 341 13.60 -17.50 -14.88
N ARG A 342 14.13 -16.32 -15.21
CA ARG A 342 14.45 -15.29 -14.20
C ARG A 342 13.17 -14.65 -13.67
N ILE A 343 12.22 -14.35 -14.55
CA ILE A 343 10.92 -13.80 -14.14
C ILE A 343 10.16 -14.84 -13.34
N ARG A 344 10.11 -16.08 -13.82
CA ARG A 344 9.43 -17.20 -13.15
C ARG A 344 9.98 -17.42 -11.73
N THR A 345 11.30 -17.47 -11.60
CA THR A 345 11.99 -17.61 -10.30
C THR A 345 11.69 -16.43 -9.36
N ALA A 346 11.74 -15.20 -9.87
CA ALA A 346 11.47 -14.01 -9.05
C ALA A 346 10.01 -13.98 -8.55
N VAL A 347 9.06 -14.35 -9.40
CA VAL A 347 7.64 -14.47 -9.04
C VAL A 347 7.45 -15.57 -8.02
N ARG A 348 8.04 -16.75 -8.22
CA ARG A 348 7.97 -17.84 -7.25
C ARG A 348 8.46 -17.42 -5.88
N MET A 349 9.68 -16.85 -5.80
CA MET A 349 10.25 -16.42 -4.52
C MET A 349 9.37 -15.38 -3.82
N ALA A 350 8.86 -14.39 -4.56
CA ALA A 350 7.96 -13.38 -4.02
C ALA A 350 6.66 -13.96 -3.45
N LEU A 351 6.08 -14.98 -4.11
CA LEU A 351 4.84 -15.61 -3.68
C LEU A 351 5.06 -16.63 -2.55
N GLU A 352 6.21 -17.32 -2.52
CA GLU A 352 6.62 -18.19 -1.42
C GLU A 352 6.91 -17.39 -0.13
N ASP A 353 7.51 -16.20 -0.25
CA ASP A 353 7.74 -15.28 0.88
C ASP A 353 6.40 -14.83 1.51
N GLU A 354 5.32 -14.83 0.75
CA GLU A 354 3.94 -14.56 1.20
C GLU A 354 3.27 -15.79 1.85
N GLY A 355 3.96 -16.92 1.88
CA GLY A 355 3.52 -18.18 2.50
C GLY A 355 2.62 -19.04 1.62
N TRP A 356 2.71 -18.90 0.29
CA TRP A 356 1.98 -19.74 -0.67
C TRP A 356 2.87 -20.83 -1.26
N ASP A 357 2.26 -21.97 -1.57
CA ASP A 357 2.92 -23.06 -2.29
C ASP A 357 2.84 -22.75 -3.79
N VAL A 358 3.98 -22.70 -4.49
CA VAL A 358 4.03 -22.26 -5.89
C VAL A 358 4.56 -23.37 -6.79
N ASP A 359 3.73 -23.80 -7.74
CA ASP A 359 4.11 -24.71 -8.81
C ASP A 359 4.47 -23.90 -10.06
N GLU A 360 5.57 -24.26 -10.73
CA GLU A 360 6.11 -23.54 -11.90
C GLU A 360 5.88 -24.32 -13.21
N SER A 361 5.56 -23.61 -14.28
CA SER A 361 5.53 -24.13 -15.64
C SER A 361 6.17 -23.16 -16.62
N GLU A 362 6.96 -23.69 -17.56
CA GLU A 362 7.63 -22.92 -18.61
C GLU A 362 6.83 -22.80 -19.91
N SER A 363 5.77 -23.59 -20.07
CA SER A 363 4.89 -23.55 -21.25
C SER A 363 3.43 -23.81 -20.88
N GLY A 364 2.52 -23.45 -21.79
CA GLY A 364 1.10 -23.70 -21.57
C GLY A 364 0.74 -25.19 -21.60
N GLU A 365 1.42 -26.01 -22.41
CA GLU A 365 1.20 -27.45 -22.46
C GLU A 365 1.57 -28.12 -21.14
N GLN A 366 2.74 -27.78 -20.59
CA GLN A 366 3.16 -28.27 -19.27
C GLN A 366 2.19 -27.80 -18.17
N ALA A 367 1.68 -26.57 -18.27
CA ALA A 367 0.72 -26.04 -17.32
C ALA A 367 -0.62 -26.79 -17.35
N LEU A 368 -1.09 -27.19 -18.55
CA LEU A 368 -2.31 -28.00 -18.68
C LEU A 368 -2.14 -29.40 -18.07
N GLU A 369 -0.98 -30.02 -18.28
CA GLU A 369 -0.66 -31.33 -17.69
C GLU A 369 -0.57 -31.23 -16.15
N ALA A 370 0.15 -30.22 -15.63
CA ALA A 370 0.30 -29.98 -14.20
C ALA A 370 -1.04 -29.68 -13.54
N PHE A 371 -1.85 -28.78 -14.12
CA PHE A 371 -3.16 -28.41 -13.58
C PHE A 371 -4.16 -29.56 -13.58
N ALA A 372 -4.11 -30.44 -14.59
CA ALA A 372 -4.96 -31.63 -14.66
C ALA A 372 -4.55 -32.70 -13.63
N ALA A 373 -3.27 -32.80 -13.31
CA ALA A 373 -2.75 -33.72 -12.31
C ALA A 373 -3.05 -33.22 -10.88
N ASP A 374 -2.89 -31.92 -10.65
CA ASP A 374 -2.98 -31.31 -9.33
C ASP A 374 -3.60 -29.89 -9.42
N PRO A 375 -4.90 -29.73 -9.11
CA PRO A 375 -5.57 -28.44 -9.24
C PRO A 375 -5.01 -27.38 -8.27
N SER A 376 -4.74 -26.18 -8.78
CA SER A 376 -4.30 -25.03 -7.98
C SER A 376 -5.48 -24.17 -7.48
N ASP A 377 -5.22 -23.33 -6.47
CA ASP A 377 -6.19 -22.35 -5.96
C ASP A 377 -6.23 -21.07 -6.81
N VAL A 378 -5.12 -20.74 -7.49
CA VAL A 378 -4.98 -19.64 -8.47
C VAL A 378 -4.03 -20.07 -9.58
N VAL A 379 -4.26 -19.57 -10.80
CA VAL A 379 -3.32 -19.71 -11.93
C VAL A 379 -2.87 -18.33 -12.38
N LEU A 380 -1.55 -18.14 -12.48
CA LEU A 380 -0.90 -16.95 -13.01
C LEU A 380 -0.35 -17.27 -14.40
N ILE A 381 -0.75 -16.50 -15.42
CA ILE A 381 -0.45 -16.81 -16.83
C ILE A 381 0.21 -15.63 -17.52
N ASP A 382 1.44 -15.77 -18.01
CA ASP A 382 1.97 -14.86 -19.04
C ASP A 382 1.18 -15.02 -20.35
N LEU A 383 0.87 -13.91 -21.00
CA LEU A 383 0.29 -13.91 -22.35
C LEU A 383 1.26 -14.44 -23.41
N MET A 384 2.56 -14.16 -23.27
CA MET A 384 3.58 -14.41 -24.30
C MET A 384 4.29 -15.76 -24.09
N LEU A 385 3.54 -16.86 -24.06
CA LEU A 385 4.11 -18.20 -23.94
C LEU A 385 4.52 -18.79 -25.30
N PRO A 386 5.59 -19.59 -25.36
CA PRO A 386 5.91 -20.40 -26.53
C PRO A 386 4.91 -21.57 -26.65
N GLY A 387 4.58 -21.95 -27.89
CA GLY A 387 3.60 -23.01 -28.15
C GLY A 387 2.18 -22.46 -28.11
N ILE A 388 1.33 -23.00 -27.23
CA ILE A 388 0.03 -22.38 -26.94
C ILE A 388 0.23 -21.07 -26.17
N ASP A 389 -0.40 -20.00 -26.65
CA ASP A 389 -0.32 -18.69 -25.99
C ASP A 389 -1.16 -18.65 -24.70
N GLY A 390 -0.97 -17.60 -23.89
CA GLY A 390 -1.68 -17.46 -22.61
C GLY A 390 -3.20 -17.35 -22.76
N PHE A 391 -3.71 -16.89 -23.92
CA PHE A 391 -5.14 -16.85 -24.19
C PHE A 391 -5.72 -18.24 -24.43
N GLU A 392 -5.04 -19.07 -25.23
CA GLU A 392 -5.43 -20.45 -25.49
C GLU A 392 -5.34 -21.32 -24.24
N LEU A 393 -4.30 -21.12 -23.42
CA LEU A 393 -4.17 -21.75 -22.10
C LEU A 393 -5.36 -21.40 -21.20
N CYS A 394 -5.67 -20.11 -21.07
CA CYS A 394 -6.79 -19.63 -20.26
C CYS A 394 -8.13 -20.26 -20.71
N ARG A 395 -8.42 -20.26 -22.03
CA ARG A 395 -9.64 -20.90 -22.57
C ARG A 395 -9.66 -22.39 -22.27
N SER A 396 -8.51 -23.06 -22.31
CA SER A 396 -8.41 -24.50 -22.05
C SER A 396 -8.70 -24.85 -20.60
N ILE A 397 -8.14 -24.12 -19.64
CA ILE A 397 -8.45 -24.27 -18.21
C ILE A 397 -9.94 -23.97 -17.96
N ARG A 398 -10.47 -22.91 -18.57
CA ARG A 398 -11.86 -22.47 -18.41
C ARG A 398 -12.91 -23.44 -18.92
N ARG A 399 -12.55 -24.37 -19.81
CA ARG A 399 -13.45 -25.45 -20.25
C ARG A 399 -13.77 -26.46 -19.13
N THR A 400 -12.94 -26.51 -18.09
CA THR A 400 -13.03 -27.55 -17.04
C THR A 400 -12.97 -27.01 -15.62
N SER A 401 -12.60 -25.75 -15.42
CA SER A 401 -12.42 -25.16 -14.09
C SER A 401 -12.81 -23.68 -13.99
N ASP A 402 -13.32 -23.30 -12.81
CA ASP A 402 -13.59 -21.94 -12.37
C ASP A 402 -12.45 -21.34 -11.52
N VAL A 403 -11.29 -22.00 -11.46
CA VAL A 403 -10.11 -21.54 -10.72
C VAL A 403 -9.79 -20.08 -11.07
N PRO A 404 -9.58 -19.17 -10.12
CA PRO A 404 -9.18 -17.82 -10.44
C PRO A 404 -7.94 -17.76 -11.34
N ILE A 405 -8.02 -17.02 -12.45
CA ILE A 405 -6.91 -16.82 -13.38
C ILE A 405 -6.53 -15.33 -13.37
N LEU A 406 -5.26 -15.05 -13.04
CA LEU A 406 -4.65 -13.74 -13.16
C LEU A 406 -3.70 -13.74 -14.37
N MET A 407 -3.94 -12.85 -15.34
CA MET A 407 -3.03 -12.71 -16.49
C MET A 407 -1.94 -11.70 -16.21
N VAL A 408 -0.74 -11.98 -16.71
CA VAL A 408 0.43 -11.11 -16.60
C VAL A 408 0.82 -10.67 -18.00
N THR A 409 0.95 -9.36 -18.24
CA THR A 409 1.21 -8.82 -19.59
C THR A 409 2.31 -7.76 -19.61
N ALA A 410 3.27 -7.86 -20.53
CA ALA A 410 4.26 -6.81 -20.78
C ALA A 410 3.73 -5.65 -21.64
N ARG A 411 2.52 -5.78 -22.20
CA ARG A 411 1.92 -4.77 -23.08
C ARG A 411 0.83 -4.01 -22.33
N ALA A 412 1.05 -2.71 -22.19
CA ALA A 412 0.06 -1.75 -21.68
C ALA A 412 -1.05 -1.42 -22.72
N ASP A 413 -1.04 -2.08 -23.89
CA ASP A 413 -2.06 -1.85 -24.91
C ASP A 413 -3.42 -2.42 -24.46
N THR A 414 -4.46 -1.58 -24.56
CA THR A 414 -5.84 -1.89 -24.11
C THR A 414 -6.41 -3.17 -24.75
N HIS A 415 -5.92 -3.59 -25.92
CA HIS A 415 -6.45 -4.74 -26.65
C HIS A 415 -6.12 -6.08 -25.99
N ASP A 416 -4.89 -6.26 -25.50
CA ASP A 416 -4.44 -7.55 -24.94
C ASP A 416 -5.12 -7.83 -23.59
N VAL A 417 -5.30 -6.78 -22.78
CA VAL A 417 -6.06 -6.84 -21.52
C VAL A 417 -7.51 -7.26 -21.77
N VAL A 418 -8.19 -6.61 -22.72
CA VAL A 418 -9.58 -6.94 -23.05
C VAL A 418 -9.69 -8.37 -23.59
N ALA A 419 -8.80 -8.75 -24.50
CA ALA A 419 -8.76 -10.11 -25.06
C ALA A 419 -8.53 -11.18 -23.96
N GLY A 420 -7.71 -10.86 -22.95
CA GLY A 420 -7.42 -11.75 -21.84
C GLY A 420 -8.63 -12.01 -20.94
N LEU A 421 -9.32 -10.92 -20.57
CA LEU A 421 -10.54 -10.99 -19.79
C LEU A 421 -11.68 -11.68 -20.58
N GLU A 422 -11.77 -11.46 -21.90
CA GLU A 422 -12.69 -12.17 -22.79
C GLU A 422 -12.34 -13.66 -22.93
N ALA A 423 -11.05 -14.02 -22.88
CA ALA A 423 -10.58 -15.41 -22.92
C ALA A 423 -10.88 -16.19 -21.64
N GLY A 424 -11.19 -15.50 -20.54
CA GLY A 424 -11.62 -16.15 -19.30
C GLY A 424 -10.95 -15.64 -18.03
N ALA A 425 -9.94 -14.78 -18.11
CA ALA A 425 -9.23 -14.27 -16.94
C ALA A 425 -10.17 -13.50 -16.00
N ASP A 426 -9.85 -13.56 -14.71
CA ASP A 426 -10.59 -12.84 -13.66
C ASP A 426 -10.00 -11.46 -13.40
N ASP A 427 -8.71 -11.31 -13.66
CA ASP A 427 -7.92 -10.12 -13.40
C ASP A 427 -6.66 -10.11 -14.31
N TYR A 428 -5.96 -8.98 -14.37
CA TYR A 428 -4.68 -8.83 -15.05
C TYR A 428 -3.71 -7.93 -14.26
N VAL A 429 -2.42 -8.09 -14.52
CA VAL A 429 -1.34 -7.22 -14.02
C VAL A 429 -0.32 -6.94 -15.13
N THR A 430 0.17 -5.71 -15.20
CA THR A 430 1.15 -5.29 -16.21
C THR A 430 2.58 -5.48 -15.71
N LYS A 431 3.50 -5.97 -16.54
CA LYS A 431 4.94 -6.01 -16.27
C LYS A 431 5.58 -4.64 -16.61
N PRO A 432 6.55 -4.14 -15.82
CA PRO A 432 6.99 -4.69 -14.52
C PRO A 432 5.94 -4.43 -13.43
N PHE A 433 5.73 -5.40 -12.54
CA PHE A 433 4.83 -5.27 -11.39
C PHE A 433 5.62 -5.39 -10.08
N GLN A 434 5.10 -4.75 -9.03
CA GLN A 434 5.66 -4.90 -7.69
C GLN A 434 5.15 -6.21 -7.05
N PRO A 435 5.99 -6.97 -6.32
CA PRO A 435 5.58 -8.19 -5.62
C PRO A 435 4.33 -8.03 -4.74
N LYS A 436 4.22 -6.89 -4.04
CA LYS A 436 3.08 -6.56 -3.18
C LYS A 436 1.80 -6.33 -3.97
N GLU A 437 1.88 -5.73 -5.17
CA GLU A 437 0.73 -5.55 -6.06
C GLU A 437 0.19 -6.91 -6.53
N LEU A 438 1.07 -7.79 -7.03
CA LEU A 438 0.72 -9.14 -7.46
C LEU A 438 0.05 -9.91 -6.31
N SER A 439 0.63 -9.84 -5.12
CA SER A 439 0.12 -10.52 -3.92
C SER A 439 -1.25 -9.98 -3.49
N ALA A 440 -1.48 -8.66 -3.55
CA ALA A 440 -2.77 -8.06 -3.26
C ALA A 440 -3.87 -8.55 -4.23
N ARG A 441 -3.56 -8.64 -5.53
CA ARG A 441 -4.49 -9.16 -6.56
C ARG A 441 -4.83 -10.63 -6.32
N ILE A 442 -3.84 -11.46 -6.02
CA ILE A 442 -4.03 -12.88 -5.69
C ILE A 442 -4.90 -13.04 -4.43
N ARG A 443 -4.62 -12.29 -3.36
CA ARG A 443 -5.46 -12.27 -2.15
C ARG A 443 -6.89 -11.83 -2.45
N ALA A 444 -7.10 -10.88 -3.35
CA ALA A 444 -8.42 -10.45 -3.77
C ALA A 444 -9.21 -11.58 -4.45
N LEU A 445 -8.58 -12.30 -5.37
CA LEU A 445 -9.18 -13.46 -6.03
C LEU A 445 -9.52 -14.58 -5.02
N LEU A 446 -8.63 -14.83 -4.07
CA LEU A 446 -8.78 -15.89 -3.06
C LEU A 446 -9.81 -15.63 -1.96
N ARG A 447 -10.28 -14.38 -1.78
CA ARG A 447 -11.21 -14.01 -0.70
C ARG A 447 -12.43 -14.94 -0.65
N ARG A 448 -12.42 -15.91 0.28
CA ARG A 448 -13.57 -16.78 0.53
C ARG A 448 -14.68 -15.93 1.14
N ALA A 449 -15.85 -15.92 0.49
CA ALA A 449 -17.08 -15.46 1.13
C ALA A 449 -17.38 -16.44 2.27
N ARG A 450 -16.95 -16.12 3.50
CA ARG A 450 -17.44 -16.78 4.71
C ARG A 450 -18.47 -15.88 5.34
N SER A 451 -19.72 -16.32 5.30
CA SER A 451 -20.71 -16.00 6.31
C SER A 451 -21.14 -17.30 6.97
N THR A 452 -21.11 -17.27 8.29
CA THR A 452 -21.50 -18.30 9.26
C THR A 452 -23.00 -18.62 9.20
N GLU A 453 -23.32 -19.92 9.28
CA GLU A 453 -24.62 -20.63 9.42
C GLU A 453 -25.89 -20.17 8.65
N PRO A 454 -26.64 -21.11 8.02
CA PRO A 454 -27.52 -20.80 6.89
C PRO A 454 -28.95 -20.45 7.32
N VAL A 455 -29.39 -19.24 6.97
CA VAL A 455 -30.75 -19.06 6.46
C VAL A 455 -30.61 -19.06 4.95
N ARG A 456 -30.95 -20.19 4.29
CA ARG A 456 -30.89 -20.36 2.83
C ARG A 456 -31.61 -19.20 2.14
N THR A 457 -30.86 -18.18 1.77
CA THR A 457 -31.43 -16.97 1.19
C THR A 457 -31.56 -17.21 -0.30
N ARG A 458 -32.71 -17.75 -0.74
CA ARG A 458 -33.02 -17.87 -2.17
C ARG A 458 -33.52 -16.53 -2.68
N LEU A 459 -32.78 -15.93 -3.59
CA LEU A 459 -33.16 -14.68 -4.25
C LEU A 459 -33.70 -15.01 -5.65
N ARG A 460 -34.89 -14.51 -5.98
CA ARG A 460 -35.54 -14.74 -7.29
C ARG A 460 -35.78 -13.42 -8.02
N PHE A 461 -35.44 -13.41 -9.30
CA PHE A 461 -35.56 -12.29 -10.23
C PHE A 461 -36.10 -12.87 -11.55
N GLY A 462 -37.40 -12.76 -11.80
CA GLY A 462 -38.06 -13.49 -12.89
C GLY A 462 -37.77 -15.00 -12.90
N ASP A 463 -37.18 -15.45 -14.00
CA ASP A 463 -36.69 -16.82 -14.28
C ASP A 463 -35.32 -17.14 -13.67
N LEU A 464 -34.62 -16.15 -13.11
CA LEU A 464 -33.30 -16.28 -12.47
C LEU A 464 -33.43 -16.53 -10.96
N GLU A 465 -32.80 -17.58 -10.46
CA GLU A 465 -32.71 -17.94 -9.04
C GLU A 465 -31.24 -17.97 -8.59
N ILE A 466 -30.91 -17.21 -7.55
CA ILE A 466 -29.56 -17.15 -6.95
C ILE A 466 -29.65 -17.73 -5.55
N ILE A 467 -28.74 -18.66 -5.25
CA ILE A 467 -28.61 -19.31 -3.94
C ILE A 467 -27.17 -19.04 -3.44
N PRO A 468 -26.92 -17.86 -2.82
CA PRO A 468 -25.58 -17.42 -2.44
C PRO A 468 -24.84 -18.44 -1.57
N ASP A 469 -25.54 -19.01 -0.58
CA ASP A 469 -24.97 -19.96 0.39
C ASP A 469 -24.53 -21.28 -0.26
N ASP A 470 -25.22 -21.68 -1.35
CA ASP A 470 -24.91 -22.92 -2.06
C ASP A 470 -23.95 -22.67 -3.24
N GLY A 471 -23.63 -21.42 -3.57
CA GLY A 471 -22.82 -21.09 -4.75
C GLY A 471 -23.56 -21.29 -6.08
N VAL A 472 -24.89 -21.43 -6.06
CA VAL A 472 -25.68 -21.91 -7.20
C VAL A 472 -26.47 -20.77 -7.83
N VAL A 473 -26.50 -20.74 -9.17
CA VAL A 473 -27.37 -19.87 -9.97
C VAL A 473 -28.16 -20.75 -10.93
N ARG A 474 -29.47 -20.50 -11.06
CA ARG A 474 -30.34 -21.19 -12.00
C ARG A 474 -31.10 -20.20 -12.86
N ARG A 475 -31.36 -20.58 -14.12
CA ARG A 475 -32.35 -19.92 -14.99
C ARG A 475 -33.33 -20.97 -15.49
N ASP A 476 -34.62 -20.70 -15.39
CA ASP A 476 -35.68 -21.67 -15.72
C ASP A 476 -35.56 -23.02 -14.97
N GLY A 477 -34.91 -23.00 -13.80
CA GLY A 477 -34.63 -24.19 -13.00
C GLY A 477 -33.39 -24.98 -13.42
N GLU A 478 -32.72 -24.62 -14.51
CA GLU A 478 -31.44 -25.21 -14.94
C GLU A 478 -30.26 -24.44 -14.35
N GLU A 479 -29.24 -25.17 -13.89
CA GLU A 479 -28.05 -24.58 -13.26
C GLU A 479 -27.11 -23.93 -14.28
N ILE A 480 -26.68 -22.71 -13.98
CA ILE A 480 -25.74 -21.92 -14.79
C ILE A 480 -24.37 -21.94 -14.11
N HIS A 481 -23.36 -22.40 -14.84
CA HIS A 481 -21.98 -22.37 -14.38
C HIS A 481 -21.35 -20.97 -14.54
N LEU A 482 -21.08 -20.31 -13.41
CA LEU A 482 -20.37 -19.03 -13.34
C LEU A 482 -18.95 -19.22 -12.79
N THR A 483 -18.01 -18.36 -13.20
CA THR A 483 -16.74 -18.28 -12.46
C THR A 483 -16.97 -17.66 -11.09
N LYS A 484 -16.03 -17.86 -10.15
CA LYS A 484 -16.12 -17.25 -8.80
C LYS A 484 -16.35 -15.73 -8.86
N THR A 485 -15.67 -15.05 -9.77
CA THR A 485 -15.78 -13.60 -9.97
C THR A 485 -17.15 -13.19 -10.53
N GLU A 486 -17.64 -13.90 -11.55
CA GLU A 486 -18.98 -13.67 -12.12
C GLU A 486 -20.08 -13.92 -11.07
N PHE A 487 -19.94 -14.97 -10.26
CA PHE A 487 -20.88 -15.30 -9.19
C PHE A 487 -20.91 -14.23 -8.10
N ARG A 488 -19.73 -13.78 -7.63
CA ARG A 488 -19.64 -12.67 -6.66
C ARG A 488 -20.27 -11.40 -7.21
N LEU A 489 -19.99 -11.08 -8.48
CA LEU A 489 -20.57 -9.91 -9.16
C LEU A 489 -22.09 -9.97 -9.19
N LEU A 490 -22.66 -11.14 -9.53
CA LEU A 490 -24.10 -11.35 -9.54
C LEU A 490 -24.71 -11.25 -8.13
N CYS A 491 -24.07 -11.85 -7.12
CA CYS A 491 -24.51 -11.77 -5.73
C CYS A 491 -24.50 -10.32 -5.22
N GLU A 492 -23.48 -9.55 -5.59
CA GLU A 492 -23.38 -8.14 -5.20
C GLU A 492 -24.52 -7.31 -5.80
N LEU A 493 -24.81 -7.50 -7.10
CA LEU A 493 -25.96 -6.86 -7.75
C LEU A 493 -27.31 -7.31 -7.13
N ALA A 494 -27.40 -8.56 -6.67
CA ALA A 494 -28.58 -9.12 -6.03
C ALA A 494 -28.77 -8.66 -4.57
N SER A 495 -27.69 -8.27 -3.89
CA SER A 495 -27.70 -7.84 -2.48
C SER A 495 -28.60 -6.64 -2.20
N SER A 496 -28.97 -5.88 -3.24
CA SER A 496 -29.88 -4.75 -3.17
C SER A 496 -30.69 -4.64 -4.48
N SER A 497 -31.74 -5.46 -4.60
CA SER A 497 -32.62 -5.47 -5.78
C SER A 497 -33.05 -4.05 -6.20
N GLY A 498 -32.86 -3.70 -7.48
CA GLY A 498 -33.20 -2.40 -8.03
C GLY A 498 -32.18 -1.27 -7.79
N ARG A 499 -31.17 -1.47 -6.91
CA ARG A 499 -30.10 -0.49 -6.69
C ARG A 499 -29.13 -0.49 -7.87
N VAL A 500 -28.73 0.71 -8.29
CA VAL A 500 -27.67 0.89 -9.28
C VAL A 500 -26.33 0.91 -8.57
N PHE A 501 -25.42 0.06 -9.02
CA PHE A 501 -24.02 0.02 -8.64
C PHE A 501 -23.17 0.61 -9.76
N SER A 502 -22.33 1.58 -9.44
CA SER A 502 -21.34 2.08 -10.39
C SER A 502 -20.28 1.03 -10.69
N ARG A 503 -19.60 1.16 -11.84
CA ARG A 503 -18.42 0.31 -12.17
C ARG A 503 -17.43 0.31 -11.02
N GLU A 504 -17.17 1.49 -10.49
CA GLU A 504 -16.26 1.72 -9.37
C GLU A 504 -16.68 0.99 -8.09
N GLN A 505 -17.97 1.00 -7.77
CA GLN A 505 -18.49 0.27 -6.61
C GLN A 505 -18.36 -1.24 -6.79
N LEU A 506 -18.63 -1.76 -8.00
CA LEU A 506 -18.48 -3.19 -8.29
C LEU A 506 -17.00 -3.59 -8.26
N LEU A 507 -16.13 -2.77 -8.80
CA LEU A 507 -14.68 -2.96 -8.78
C LEU A 507 -14.14 -3.06 -7.34
N ASP A 508 -14.50 -2.10 -6.49
CA ASP A 508 -14.13 -2.08 -5.06
C ASP A 508 -14.70 -3.28 -4.28
N ARG A 509 -15.97 -3.63 -4.49
CA ARG A 509 -16.61 -4.71 -3.72
C ARG A 509 -16.14 -6.11 -4.11
N ILE A 510 -15.86 -6.32 -5.40
CA ILE A 510 -15.49 -7.63 -5.92
C ILE A 510 -13.97 -7.85 -5.90
N TRP A 511 -13.18 -6.83 -6.23
CA TRP A 511 -11.71 -6.91 -6.29
C TRP A 511 -10.99 -6.17 -5.14
N GLY A 512 -11.67 -5.29 -4.39
CA GLY A 512 -11.12 -4.61 -3.20
C GLY A 512 -10.66 -3.16 -3.42
N TYR A 513 -10.44 -2.46 -2.30
CA TYR A 513 -10.05 -1.04 -2.28
C TYR A 513 -8.64 -0.80 -2.81
N ASP A 514 -7.74 -1.79 -2.69
CA ASP A 514 -6.35 -1.75 -3.18
C ASP A 514 -6.24 -2.17 -4.65
N TYR A 515 -7.35 -2.25 -5.39
CA TYR A 515 -7.38 -2.75 -6.76
C TYR A 515 -7.03 -1.64 -7.78
N PHE A 516 -5.84 -1.75 -8.38
CA PHE A 516 -5.29 -0.82 -9.38
C PHE A 516 -5.75 -1.15 -10.82
N GLY A 517 -7.04 -1.38 -11.07
CA GLY A 517 -7.52 -1.75 -12.40
C GLY A 517 -8.59 -0.83 -13.00
N ASP A 518 -8.72 -0.90 -14.32
CA ASP A 518 -9.65 -0.11 -15.13
C ASP A 518 -11.10 -0.60 -14.94
N GLY A 519 -12.08 0.33 -14.93
CA GLY A 519 -13.51 0.02 -14.95
C GLY A 519 -13.94 -0.87 -16.14
N ARG A 520 -13.12 -0.96 -17.19
CA ARG A 520 -13.28 -1.94 -18.29
C ARG A 520 -13.32 -3.40 -17.82
N LEU A 521 -12.63 -3.73 -16.72
CA LEU A 521 -12.70 -5.07 -16.12
C LEU A 521 -14.15 -5.45 -15.79
N VAL A 522 -14.87 -4.53 -15.13
CA VAL A 522 -16.28 -4.73 -14.77
C VAL A 522 -17.13 -4.90 -16.03
N ASP A 523 -16.87 -4.12 -17.08
CA ASP A 523 -17.65 -4.17 -18.31
C ASP A 523 -17.51 -5.53 -19.01
N VAL A 524 -16.30 -6.09 -19.06
CA VAL A 524 -16.05 -7.43 -19.63
C VAL A 524 -16.74 -8.51 -18.79
N HIS A 525 -16.62 -8.45 -17.46
CA HIS A 525 -17.27 -9.42 -16.58
C HIS A 525 -18.80 -9.33 -16.63
N ILE A 526 -19.38 -8.12 -16.70
CA ILE A 526 -20.82 -7.94 -16.92
C ILE A 526 -21.24 -8.53 -18.28
N ARG A 527 -20.46 -8.28 -19.34
CA ARG A 527 -20.76 -8.83 -20.66
C ARG A 527 -20.75 -10.36 -20.63
N ARG A 528 -19.74 -10.99 -20.03
CA ARG A 528 -19.66 -12.44 -19.86
C ARG A 528 -20.79 -13.00 -19.00
N LEU A 529 -21.08 -12.36 -17.87
CA LEU A 529 -22.20 -12.72 -17.02
C LEU A 529 -23.51 -12.73 -17.81
N ARG A 530 -23.78 -11.68 -18.60
CA ARG A 530 -24.98 -11.60 -19.46
C ARG A 530 -25.07 -12.73 -20.47
N THR A 531 -23.97 -13.15 -21.07
CA THR A 531 -23.99 -14.30 -22.01
C THR A 531 -24.49 -15.60 -21.37
N LYS A 532 -24.41 -15.69 -20.04
CA LYS A 532 -24.81 -16.86 -19.27
C LYS A 532 -26.19 -16.72 -18.64
N VAL A 533 -26.50 -15.55 -18.06
CA VAL A 533 -27.73 -15.35 -17.28
C VAL A 533 -28.89 -14.79 -18.09
N GLU A 534 -28.67 -14.20 -19.26
CA GLU A 534 -29.72 -13.61 -20.10
C GLU A 534 -30.13 -14.54 -21.23
N HIS A 535 -31.42 -14.52 -21.63
CA HIS A 535 -31.86 -15.16 -22.88
C HIS A 535 -31.30 -14.43 -24.12
N ASP A 536 -31.31 -13.10 -24.11
CA ASP A 536 -30.68 -12.25 -25.13
C ASP A 536 -29.71 -11.26 -24.46
N PRO A 537 -28.39 -11.54 -24.50
CA PRO A 537 -27.38 -10.66 -23.90
C PRO A 537 -27.31 -9.26 -24.50
N ALA A 538 -27.80 -9.05 -25.74
CA ALA A 538 -27.85 -7.75 -26.38
C ALA A 538 -29.02 -6.89 -25.84
N HIS A 539 -30.06 -7.53 -25.32
CA HIS A 539 -31.23 -6.91 -24.69
C HIS A 539 -31.46 -7.49 -23.29
N PRO A 540 -30.54 -7.23 -22.33
CA PRO A 540 -30.55 -7.86 -21.02
C PRO A 540 -31.77 -7.43 -20.20
N GLN A 541 -32.43 -8.39 -19.55
CA GLN A 541 -33.59 -8.18 -18.68
C GLN A 541 -33.21 -8.18 -17.20
N HIS A 542 -32.23 -9.01 -16.80
CA HIS A 542 -31.80 -9.16 -15.42
C HIS A 542 -30.70 -8.15 -15.07
N VAL A 543 -29.54 -8.25 -15.71
CA VAL A 543 -28.37 -7.41 -15.45
C VAL A 543 -28.44 -6.20 -16.37
N VAL A 544 -29.09 -5.12 -15.94
CA VAL A 544 -29.41 -3.96 -16.79
C VAL A 544 -28.37 -2.85 -16.65
N THR A 545 -28.00 -2.22 -17.77
CA THR A 545 -27.17 -1.00 -17.76
C THR A 545 -28.03 0.23 -17.53
N VAL A 546 -27.71 1.00 -16.51
CA VAL A 546 -28.24 2.35 -16.31
C VAL A 546 -27.21 3.33 -16.86
N ARG A 547 -27.50 3.92 -18.02
CA ARG A 547 -26.56 4.77 -18.76
C ARG A 547 -26.01 5.89 -17.87
N GLY A 548 -24.68 6.02 -17.85
CA GLY A 548 -23.96 7.01 -17.04
C GLY A 548 -23.89 6.70 -15.54
N LEU A 549 -24.60 5.69 -15.04
CA LEU A 549 -24.65 5.38 -13.60
C LEU A 549 -24.04 4.01 -13.25
N GLY A 550 -24.21 2.99 -14.10
CA GLY A 550 -23.63 1.66 -13.87
C GLY A 550 -24.58 0.51 -14.19
N TYR A 551 -24.64 -0.47 -13.30
CA TYR A 551 -25.38 -1.72 -13.48
C TYR A 551 -26.31 -1.98 -12.30
N LYS A 552 -27.44 -2.65 -12.56
CA LYS A 552 -28.35 -3.12 -11.52
C LYS A 552 -28.87 -4.50 -11.87
N LEU A 553 -29.29 -5.26 -10.85
CA LEU A 553 -30.15 -6.41 -11.05
C LEU A 553 -31.61 -5.96 -11.03
N ASN A 554 -32.35 -6.33 -12.06
CA ASN A 554 -33.78 -6.11 -12.19
C ASN A 554 -34.51 -7.43 -11.97
N GLY A 555 -35.70 -7.35 -11.37
CA GLY A 555 -36.51 -8.52 -10.99
C GLY A 555 -37.59 -8.88 -11.98
#